data_AF-A0A7Y3G7P6-F1
#
_entry.id   AF-A0A7Y3G7P6-F1
#
_cell.length_a   1.000
_cell.length_b   1.000
_cell.length_c   1.000
_cell.angle_alpha   90.00
_cell.angle_beta   90.00
_cell.angle_gamma   90.00
#
_symmetry.space_group_name_H-M   'P 1'
#
loop_
_entity.id
_entity.type
_entity.pdbx_description
1 polymer ?
#
loop_
_entity_poly.entity_id
_entity_poly.type
_entity_poly.pdbx_seq_one_letter_code
_entity_poly.pdbx_strand_id
1 'polypeptide(L)' 'TMLTNISIDTYNDHRMAMAFAPLALKTHLIINDAEVVSKSYPDFWKDLKHIGFSISE' A
#
# COMPACT_ATOMS: atom_id res chain seq x y z
N THR A 1 15.54 7.22 14.04
CA THR A 1 15.88 7.51 12.63
C THR A 1 14.85 6.82 11.77
N MET A 2 14.35 7.46 10.71
CA MET A 2 13.43 6.78 9.79
C MET A 2 14.18 5.69 9.02
N LEU A 3 13.57 4.51 8.89
CA LEU A 3 14.10 3.40 8.11
C LEU A 3 13.89 3.68 6.61
N THR A 4 14.86 3.30 5.79
CA THR A 4 14.79 3.38 4.32
C THR A 4 14.52 2.00 3.73
N ASN A 5 13.97 1.96 2.51
CA ASN A 5 13.71 0.72 1.75
C ASN A 5 12.79 -0.29 2.47
N ILE A 6 11.72 0.19 3.11
CA ILE A 6 10.78 -0.67 3.82
C ILE A 6 9.89 -1.37 2.80
N SER A 7 9.90 -2.71 2.81
CA SER A 7 8.92 -3.54 2.12
C SER A 7 8.03 -4.29 3.11
N ILE A 8 6.74 -4.42 2.80
CA ILE A 8 5.77 -5.18 3.58
C ILE A 8 5.25 -6.32 2.72
N ASP A 9 5.35 -7.54 3.22
CA ASP A 9 4.68 -8.70 2.65
C ASP A 9 3.22 -8.74 3.09
N THR A 10 2.31 -9.03 2.16
CA THR A 10 0.87 -9.07 2.45
C THR A 10 0.38 -10.45 2.84
N TYR A 11 1.17 -11.50 2.56
CA TYR A 11 0.82 -12.91 2.80
C TYR A 11 -0.54 -13.28 2.21
N ASN A 12 -0.89 -12.72 1.04
CA ASN A 12 -2.19 -12.87 0.38
C ASN A 12 -3.39 -12.30 1.15
N ASP A 13 -3.18 -11.53 2.21
CA ASP A 13 -4.22 -10.86 2.99
C ASP A 13 -4.37 -9.39 2.56
N HIS A 14 -5.51 -9.08 1.95
CA HIS A 14 -5.88 -7.71 1.54
C HIS A 14 -5.81 -6.70 2.69
N ARG A 15 -6.09 -7.12 3.92
CA ARG A 15 -6.07 -6.24 5.09
C ARG A 15 -4.66 -5.79 5.44
N MET A 16 -3.64 -6.62 5.17
CA MET A 16 -2.24 -6.23 5.39
C MET A 16 -1.87 -5.06 4.48
N ALA A 17 -2.12 -5.17 3.17
CA ALA A 17 -1.87 -4.09 2.22
C ALA A 17 -2.60 -2.79 2.63
N MET A 18 -3.89 -2.88 2.94
CA MET A 18 -4.69 -1.71 3.28
C MET A 18 -4.28 -1.06 4.62
N ALA A 19 -3.91 -1.85 5.63
CA ALA A 19 -3.51 -1.34 6.94
C ALA A 19 -2.19 -0.56 6.88
N PHE A 20 -1.25 -0.98 6.02
CA PHE A 20 0.05 -0.33 5.88
C PHE A 20 0.08 0.78 4.83
N ALA A 21 -0.86 0.84 3.88
CA ALA A 21 -0.89 1.90 2.86
C ALA A 21 -0.79 3.34 3.42
N PRO A 22 -1.47 3.72 4.52
CA PRO A 22 -1.34 5.07 5.09
C PRO A 22 0.07 5.44 5.57
N LEU A 23 0.94 4.45 5.86
CA LEU A 23 2.32 4.69 6.27
C LEU A 23 3.14 5.37 5.14
N ALA A 24 2.70 5.22 3.88
CA ALA A 24 3.30 5.91 2.73
C ALA A 24 3.23 7.45 2.82
N LEU A 25 2.41 8.01 3.72
CA LEU A 25 2.39 9.46 4.01
C LEU A 25 3.62 9.94 4.80
N LYS A 26 4.36 9.03 5.43
CA LYS A 26 5.48 9.35 6.32
C LYS A 26 6.82 8.84 5.80
N THR A 27 6.83 7.85 4.93
CA THR A 27 8.05 7.23 4.40
C THR A 27 7.78 6.58 3.04
N HIS A 28 8.85 6.31 2.30
CA HIS A 28 8.77 5.49 1.09
C HIS A 28 8.53 4.03 1.50
N LEU A 29 7.50 3.43 0.92
CA LEU A 29 6.99 2.10 1.29
C LEU A 29 6.75 1.27 0.03
N ILE A 30 7.24 0.03 0.05
CA ILE A 30 6.92 -1.00 -0.95
C ILE A 30 5.92 -1.97 -0.30
N ILE A 31 4.82 -2.24 -0.98
CA ILE A 31 3.84 -3.26 -0.56
C ILE A 31 3.91 -4.39 -1.59
N ASN A 32 4.39 -5.56 -1.18
CA ASN A 32 4.52 -6.72 -2.04
C ASN A 32 3.15 -7.38 -2.27
N ASP A 33 2.90 -7.86 -3.49
CA ASP A 33 1.59 -8.41 -3.91
C ASP A 33 0.43 -7.43 -3.67
N ALA A 34 0.62 -6.13 -3.94
CA ALA A 34 -0.36 -5.07 -3.67
C ALA A 34 -1.74 -5.31 -4.34
N GLU A 35 -1.80 -6.13 -5.39
CA GLU A 35 -3.01 -6.53 -6.10
C GLU A 35 -3.98 -7.37 -5.25
N VAL A 36 -3.55 -7.92 -4.10
CA VAL A 36 -4.42 -8.73 -3.22
C VAL A 36 -5.63 -7.96 -2.71
N VAL A 37 -5.54 -6.63 -2.65
CA VAL A 37 -6.67 -5.75 -2.26
C VAL A 37 -7.84 -5.82 -3.24
N SER A 38 -7.58 -6.17 -4.50
CA SER A 38 -8.61 -6.24 -5.55
C SER A 38 -9.70 -7.28 -5.27
N LYS A 39 -9.45 -8.21 -4.35
CA LYS A 39 -10.45 -9.20 -3.89
C LYS A 39 -11.61 -8.54 -3.12
N SER A 40 -11.33 -7.48 -2.36
CA SER A 40 -12.30 -6.83 -1.47
C SER A 40 -12.59 -5.39 -1.85
N TYR A 41 -11.61 -4.69 -2.43
CA TYR A 41 -11.68 -3.28 -2.76
C TYR A 41 -10.89 -3.01 -4.07
N PRO A 42 -11.48 -3.31 -5.24
CA PRO A 42 -10.83 -3.16 -6.55
C PRO A 42 -10.27 -1.76 -6.84
N ASP A 43 -10.96 -0.71 -6.40
CA ASP A 43 -10.56 0.68 -6.65
C ASP A 43 -9.63 1.27 -5.57
N PHE A 44 -9.16 0.48 -4.59
CA PHE A 44 -8.41 0.97 -3.43
C PHE A 44 -7.23 1.89 -3.78
N TRP A 45 -6.35 1.44 -4.69
CA TRP A 45 -5.17 2.23 -5.10
C TRP A 45 -5.54 3.47 -5.92
N LYS A 46 -6.63 3.41 -6.69
CA LYS A 46 -7.14 4.55 -7.45
C LYS A 46 -7.70 5.61 -6.51
N ASP A 47 -8.44 5.19 -5.49
CA ASP A 47 -8.98 6.10 -4.46
C ASP A 47 -7.85 6.76 -3.65
N LEU A 48 -6.80 6.00 -3.31
CA LEU A 48 -5.60 6.56 -2.68
C LEU A 48 -4.91 7.61 -3.58
N LYS A 49 -4.76 7.34 -4.88
CA LYS A 49 -4.23 8.32 -5.84
C LYS A 49 -5.08 9.60 -5.86
N HIS A 50 -6.41 9.48 -5.83
CA HIS A 50 -7.32 10.65 -5.83
C HIS A 50 -7.20 11.52 -4.58
N ILE A 51 -6.88 10.93 -3.42
CA ILE A 51 -6.70 11.69 -2.17
C ILE A 51 -5.26 12.17 -1.96
N GLY A 52 -4.38 12.02 -2.96
CA GLY A 52 -3.06 12.64 -3.00
C GLY A 52 -1.88 11.70 -2.70
N PHE A 53 -2.08 10.38 -2.64
CA PHE A 53 -0.96 9.45 -2.57
C PHE A 53 -0.22 9.41 -3.92
N SER A 54 1.11 9.54 -3.88
CA SER A 54 1.97 9.24 -5.03
C SER A 54 2.29 7.75 -5.03
N ILE A 55 1.68 7.02 -5.96
CA ILE A 55 1.81 5.56 -6.08
C ILE A 55 2.40 5.22 -7.45
N SER A 56 3.45 4.40 -7.44
CA SER A 56 4.06 3.78 -8.62
C SER A 56 3.85 2.26 -8.57
N GLU A 57 3.65 1.66 -9.73
CA GLU A 57 3.56 0.20 -9.94
C GLU A 57 4.93 -0.40 -10.24
#